data_AF-A0A8T5CDL7-F1
#
_entry.id   AF-A0A8T5CDL7-F1
#
_cell.length_a   1.000
_cell.length_b   1.000
_cell.length_c   1.000
_cell.angle_alpha   90.00
_cell.angle_beta   90.00
_cell.angle_gamma   90.00
#
_symmetry.space_group_name_H-M   'P 1'
#
loop_
_entity.id
_entity.type
_entity.pdbx_description
1 polymer ?
#
loop_
_entity_poly.entity_id
_entity_poly.type
_entity_poly.pdbx_seq_one_letter_code
_entity_poly.pdbx_strand_id
1 'polypeptide(L)'
;MAGSMIDFNRQGLRKATKFVEGDYSGINPRRFYRTLKRSLEEIQEGNDFKYQTTGSQESDLEIKSEDVGQNTGVVKGRLLAESDWYIVGDGNLEYRPYGPHGALAIVIGLFFLLLGIGDAVWGIVGILLIVAGGYGYWQTESGEFAISRQDVIRVLMTGEVSERTVDTEQESRTDIFANMSVVYAGDAFVAVETTEIDELKWTLRRELVSQVKRWHNQIVDSEQEQLTVEGGFTWHLKAWANRDLESDRHEIDSVQSKLLTGPFEYRLNYTDRLEKQLSDEMQQQLAGHEEELMVELEELAEDLDIFVEREGLEHTNRVEQRQNTDTPQVEGRKDSL
;
A
#
# COMPACT_ATOMS: atom_id res chain seq x y z
N MET A 1 -17.28 3.85 9.90
CA MET A 1 -15.93 3.89 10.52
C MET A 1 -15.37 5.28 10.23
N ALA A 2 -14.91 6.02 11.23
CA ALA A 2 -14.28 7.31 11.00
C ALA A 2 -12.97 7.06 10.23
N GLY A 3 -12.90 7.49 8.98
CA GLY A 3 -11.71 7.33 8.15
C GLY A 3 -10.55 8.05 8.83
N SER A 4 -9.50 7.30 9.19
CA SER A 4 -8.24 7.93 9.60
C SER A 4 -7.79 8.81 8.44
N MET A 5 -7.51 10.08 8.71
CA MET A 5 -6.96 10.99 7.70
C MET A 5 -5.71 10.33 7.14
N ILE A 6 -5.72 10.03 5.85
CA ILE A 6 -4.56 9.49 5.14
C ILE A 6 -3.49 10.58 5.21
N ASP A 7 -2.44 10.39 6.01
CA ASP A 7 -1.43 11.44 6.21
C ASP A 7 -0.11 11.07 5.54
N PHE A 8 0.11 11.66 4.36
CA PHE A 8 1.40 11.74 3.71
C PHE A 8 1.72 13.18 3.34
N ASN A 9 3.02 13.47 3.22
CA ASN A 9 3.56 14.77 2.87
C ASN A 9 4.41 14.68 1.59
N ARG A 10 4.71 15.83 0.98
CA ARG A 10 5.41 15.91 -0.32
C ARG A 10 6.79 15.23 -0.30
N GLN A 11 7.53 15.36 0.80
CA GLN A 11 8.84 14.72 0.93
C GLN A 11 8.72 13.20 1.01
N GLY A 12 7.69 12.69 1.68
CA GLY A 12 7.40 11.25 1.74
C GLY A 12 7.00 10.68 0.39
N LEU A 13 6.17 11.41 -0.38
CA LEU A 13 5.76 10.96 -1.73
C LEU A 13 6.92 10.93 -2.72
N ARG A 14 7.87 11.87 -2.62
CA ARG A 14 9.09 11.85 -3.45
C ARG A 14 10.05 10.71 -3.15
N LYS A 15 9.83 9.96 -2.06
CA LYS A 15 10.59 8.75 -1.76
C LYS A 15 10.00 7.51 -2.43
N ALA A 16 8.75 7.58 -2.90
CA ALA A 16 8.05 6.47 -3.55
C ALA A 16 8.84 5.90 -4.73
N THR A 17 8.55 4.65 -5.08
CA THR A 17 9.24 3.95 -6.17
C THR A 17 9.16 4.75 -7.47
N LYS A 18 7.96 5.27 -7.78
CA LYS A 18 7.70 6.16 -8.92
C LYS A 18 7.00 7.43 -8.46
N PHE A 19 7.33 8.57 -9.05
CA PHE A 19 6.58 9.80 -8.81
C PHE A 19 6.60 10.74 -10.01
N VAL A 20 5.51 11.49 -10.16
CA VAL A 20 5.30 12.54 -11.16
C VAL A 20 4.77 13.79 -10.45
N GLU A 21 5.18 14.98 -10.89
CA GLU A 21 4.64 16.24 -10.39
C GLU A 21 3.99 17.02 -11.53
N GLY A 22 2.82 17.62 -11.26
CA GLY A 22 2.10 18.48 -12.20
C GLY A 22 1.66 19.76 -11.52
N ASP A 23 1.78 20.89 -12.24
CA ASP A 23 1.33 22.20 -11.77
C ASP A 23 0.12 22.65 -12.58
N TYR A 24 -1.03 22.81 -11.93
CA TYR A 24 -2.31 23.15 -12.54
C TYR A 24 -2.77 24.53 -12.10
N SER A 25 -3.24 25.37 -13.03
CA SER A 25 -3.62 26.75 -12.73
C SER A 25 -5.07 27.06 -13.11
N GLY A 26 -5.69 27.97 -12.36
CA GLY A 26 -7.01 28.51 -12.71
C GLY A 26 -8.16 27.50 -12.69
N ILE A 27 -8.05 26.38 -11.96
CA ILE A 27 -9.10 25.36 -11.90
C ILE A 27 -9.80 25.33 -10.55
N ASN A 28 -11.08 24.95 -10.54
CA ASN A 28 -11.79 24.71 -9.30
C ASN A 28 -11.25 23.45 -8.59
N PRO A 29 -10.73 23.57 -7.36
CA PRO A 29 -10.08 22.44 -6.66
C PRO A 29 -11.04 21.28 -6.37
N ARG A 30 -12.33 21.57 -6.18
CA ARG A 30 -13.36 20.53 -5.95
C ARG A 30 -13.63 19.73 -7.21
N ARG A 31 -13.62 20.40 -8.37
CA ARG A 31 -13.82 19.75 -9.66
C ARG A 31 -12.60 18.93 -10.04
N PHE A 32 -11.40 19.50 -9.88
CA PHE A 32 -10.14 18.79 -10.08
C PHE A 32 -10.08 17.50 -9.25
N TYR A 33 -10.36 17.58 -7.94
CA TYR A 33 -10.37 16.39 -7.07
C TYR A 33 -11.32 15.29 -7.55
N ARG A 34 -12.51 15.66 -8.02
CA ARG A 34 -13.50 14.70 -8.52
C ARG A 34 -13.06 14.06 -9.83
N THR A 35 -12.48 14.84 -10.74
CA THR A 35 -11.92 14.31 -11.99
C THR A 35 -10.76 13.37 -11.68
N LEU A 36 -9.80 13.80 -10.84
CA LEU A 36 -8.69 12.97 -10.38
C LEU A 36 -9.16 11.63 -9.80
N LYS A 37 -10.12 11.66 -8.88
CA LYS A 37 -10.70 10.45 -8.29
C LYS A 37 -11.27 9.53 -9.36
N ARG A 38 -12.05 10.08 -10.28
CA ARG A 38 -12.67 9.33 -11.36
C ARG A 38 -11.64 8.73 -12.31
N SER A 39 -10.62 9.51 -12.71
CA SER A 39 -9.56 9.03 -13.60
C SER A 39 -8.81 7.85 -12.98
N LEU A 40 -8.50 7.89 -11.69
CA LEU A 40 -7.88 6.76 -10.98
C LEU A 40 -8.78 5.52 -10.95
N GLU A 41 -10.08 5.69 -10.72
CA GLU A 41 -11.06 4.58 -10.73
C GLU A 41 -11.34 4.05 -12.15
N GLU A 42 -11.02 4.82 -13.20
CA GLU A 42 -11.21 4.45 -14.60
C GLU A 42 -9.99 3.75 -15.21
N ILE A 43 -8.85 3.67 -14.50
CA ILE A 43 -7.70 2.86 -14.93
C ILE A 43 -8.13 1.38 -14.95
N GLN A 44 -7.91 0.72 -16.08
CA GLN A 44 -8.34 -0.65 -16.32
C GLN A 44 -7.16 -1.60 -16.47
N GLU A 45 -7.31 -2.80 -15.91
CA GLU A 45 -6.44 -3.93 -16.17
C GLU A 45 -7.26 -5.07 -16.77
N GLY A 46 -7.05 -5.35 -18.06
CA GLY A 46 -7.88 -6.28 -18.81
C GLY A 46 -9.32 -5.75 -18.99
N ASN A 47 -10.28 -6.37 -18.29
CA ASN A 47 -11.72 -6.02 -18.39
C ASN A 47 -12.28 -5.37 -17.12
N ASP A 48 -11.48 -5.25 -16.05
CA ASP A 48 -11.92 -4.76 -14.75
C ASP A 48 -11.19 -3.47 -14.37
N PHE A 49 -11.77 -2.73 -13.41
CA PHE A 49 -11.14 -1.53 -12.86
C PHE A 49 -10.02 -1.93 -11.91
N LYS A 50 -8.82 -1.41 -12.13
CA LYS A 50 -7.62 -1.80 -11.39
C LYS A 50 -7.61 -1.24 -9.97
N TYR A 51 -8.05 0.00 -9.79
CA TYR A 51 -7.93 0.72 -8.52
C TYR A 51 -9.27 1.02 -7.85
N GLN A 52 -9.27 0.93 -6.53
CA GLN A 52 -10.34 1.41 -5.67
C GLN A 52 -9.84 2.58 -4.83
N THR A 53 -10.57 3.69 -4.78
CA THR A 53 -10.19 4.84 -3.94
C THR A 53 -10.81 4.76 -2.56
N THR A 54 -10.01 5.07 -1.55
CA THR A 54 -10.51 5.22 -0.17
C THR A 54 -10.77 6.68 0.14
N GLY A 55 -11.90 6.98 0.78
CA GLY A 55 -12.21 8.31 1.32
C GLY A 55 -13.32 9.06 0.59
N SER A 56 -13.56 10.29 1.02
CA SER A 56 -14.59 11.18 0.49
C SER A 56 -14.04 12.60 0.34
N GLN A 57 -14.57 13.35 -0.63
CA GLN A 57 -14.14 14.74 -0.83
C GLN A 57 -14.21 15.58 0.45
N GLU A 58 -15.17 15.33 1.35
CA GLU A 58 -15.34 16.07 2.60
C GLU A 58 -14.23 15.79 3.63
N SER A 59 -13.69 14.58 3.66
CA SER A 59 -12.60 14.18 4.57
C SER A 59 -11.22 14.50 4.00
N ASP A 60 -11.11 14.53 2.68
CA ASP A 60 -9.83 14.41 1.98
C ASP A 60 -9.34 15.74 1.39
N LEU A 61 -10.27 16.70 1.20
CA LEU A 61 -10.02 18.03 0.66
C LEU A 61 -10.27 19.11 1.72
N GLU A 62 -9.20 19.77 2.14
CA GLU A 62 -9.23 20.89 3.07
C GLU A 62 -9.02 22.20 2.29
N ILE A 63 -9.99 23.13 2.38
CA ILE A 63 -9.90 24.49 1.83
C ILE A 63 -10.03 25.44 3.01
N LYS A 64 -8.93 26.13 3.36
CA LYS A 64 -8.92 27.16 4.40
C LYS A 64 -8.98 28.54 3.75
N SER A 65 -9.95 29.34 4.14
CA SER A 65 -10.01 30.76 3.81
C SER A 65 -9.23 31.55 4.88
N GLU A 66 -8.43 32.53 4.49
CA GLU A 66 -7.74 33.45 5.40
C GLU A 66 -8.52 34.79 5.51
N ASP A 67 -8.93 35.20 6.72
CA ASP A 67 -9.55 36.51 7.04
C ASP A 67 -8.48 37.64 7.03
N VAL A 68 -8.64 38.94 6.72
CA VAL A 68 -9.67 39.80 6.12
C VAL A 68 -8.92 40.68 5.09
N GLY A 69 -9.41 40.79 3.85
CA GLY A 69 -8.85 41.66 2.81
C GLY A 69 -8.03 40.97 1.72
N GLN A 70 -7.84 39.64 1.83
CA GLN A 70 -7.27 38.84 0.76
C GLN A 70 -8.34 37.83 0.30
N ASN A 71 -8.71 37.89 -0.99
CA ASN A 71 -9.59 36.89 -1.61
C ASN A 71 -8.79 35.62 -1.92
N THR A 72 -7.99 35.15 -0.96
CA THR A 72 -7.05 34.03 -1.12
C THR A 72 -7.09 33.08 0.06
N GLY A 73 -6.96 31.79 -0.20
CA GLY A 73 -6.92 30.72 0.79
C GLY A 73 -5.92 29.64 0.41
N VAL A 74 -5.85 28.56 1.18
CA VAL A 74 -4.98 27.41 0.90
C VAL A 74 -5.82 26.16 0.68
N VAL A 75 -5.47 25.37 -0.33
CA VAL A 75 -6.05 24.05 -0.60
C VAL A 75 -5.05 22.95 -0.32
N LYS A 76 -5.49 21.90 0.37
CA LYS A 76 -4.77 20.65 0.52
C LYS A 76 -5.71 19.47 0.28
N GLY A 77 -5.41 18.65 -0.72
CA GLY A 77 -6.15 17.42 -1.02
C GLY A 77 -5.25 16.21 -0.94
N ARG A 78 -5.76 15.08 -0.46
CA ARG A 78 -5.05 13.79 -0.49
C ARG A 78 -5.95 12.72 -1.06
N LEU A 79 -5.41 11.83 -1.88
CA LEU A 79 -6.15 10.69 -2.40
C LEU A 79 -5.26 9.45 -2.38
N LEU A 80 -5.86 8.32 -2.02
CA LEU A 80 -5.24 7.00 -2.00
C LEU A 80 -6.09 6.07 -2.86
N ALA A 81 -5.43 5.39 -3.79
CA ALA A 81 -6.00 4.38 -4.64
C ALA A 81 -5.18 3.10 -4.49
N GLU A 82 -5.85 1.98 -4.26
CA GLU A 82 -5.22 0.67 -4.03
C GLU A 82 -5.79 -0.34 -5.03
N SER A 83 -4.92 -1.18 -5.60
CA SER A 83 -5.36 -2.31 -6.40
C SER A 83 -5.76 -3.49 -5.53
N ASP A 84 -6.36 -4.51 -6.14
CA ASP A 84 -6.44 -5.83 -5.51
C ASP A 84 -5.03 -6.43 -5.36
N TRP A 85 -4.93 -7.46 -4.51
CA TRP A 85 -3.71 -8.25 -4.37
C TRP A 85 -3.63 -9.30 -5.48
N TYR A 86 -2.52 -9.32 -6.21
CA TYR A 86 -2.28 -10.26 -7.30
C TYR A 86 -1.11 -11.17 -6.95
N ILE A 87 -1.28 -12.49 -7.08
CA ILE A 87 -0.19 -13.44 -6.91
C ILE A 87 0.82 -13.21 -8.03
N VAL A 88 2.08 -12.99 -7.64
CA VAL A 88 3.18 -12.77 -8.58
C VAL A 88 4.02 -14.02 -8.74
N GLY A 89 4.21 -14.80 -7.68
CA GLY A 89 4.94 -16.05 -7.76
C GLY A 89 5.23 -16.64 -6.39
N ASP A 90 6.11 -17.63 -6.35
CA ASP A 90 6.43 -18.36 -5.13
C ASP A 90 7.80 -18.00 -4.58
N GLY A 91 7.84 -17.73 -3.27
CA GLY A 91 9.06 -17.69 -2.48
C GLY A 91 9.41 -19.07 -1.92
N ASN A 92 10.67 -19.27 -1.55
CA ASN A 92 11.15 -20.52 -0.96
C ASN A 92 11.58 -20.36 0.50
N LEU A 93 11.17 -21.30 1.35
CA LEU A 93 11.49 -21.31 2.76
C LEU A 93 12.03 -22.68 3.19
N GLU A 94 13.23 -22.69 3.79
CA GLU A 94 13.74 -23.88 4.47
C GLU A 94 13.02 -24.07 5.81
N TYR A 95 12.45 -25.26 6.02
CA TYR A 95 11.70 -25.59 7.23
C TYR A 95 11.97 -27.03 7.68
N ARG A 96 11.56 -27.35 8.91
CA ARG A 96 11.71 -28.70 9.51
C ARG A 96 10.38 -29.44 9.50
N PRO A 97 10.04 -30.22 8.46
CA PRO A 97 8.75 -30.91 8.36
C PRO A 97 8.51 -31.88 9.51
N TYR A 98 9.57 -32.56 9.95
CA TYR A 98 9.51 -33.55 11.03
C TYR A 98 9.97 -33.00 12.37
N GLY A 99 10.31 -31.72 12.48
CA GLY A 99 10.76 -31.07 13.72
C GLY A 99 9.86 -31.38 14.93
N PRO A 100 8.53 -31.15 14.84
CA PRO A 100 7.60 -31.46 15.92
C PRO A 100 7.53 -32.96 16.29
N HIS A 101 7.61 -33.85 15.29
CA HIS A 101 7.57 -35.30 15.49
C HIS A 101 8.87 -35.78 16.14
N GLY A 102 10.01 -35.29 15.68
CA GLY A 102 11.32 -35.60 16.22
C GLY A 102 11.48 -35.11 17.65
N ALA A 103 11.03 -33.89 17.95
CA ALA A 103 11.03 -33.34 19.30
C ALA A 103 10.20 -34.20 20.26
N LEU A 104 8.99 -34.60 19.84
CA LEU A 104 8.13 -35.48 20.63
C LEU A 104 8.75 -36.87 20.84
N ALA A 105 9.34 -37.46 19.80
CA ALA A 105 10.01 -38.76 19.88
C ALA A 105 11.19 -38.75 20.85
N ILE A 106 11.97 -37.65 20.90
CA ILE A 106 13.05 -37.48 21.88
C ILE A 106 12.49 -37.47 23.32
N VAL A 107 11.42 -36.72 23.59
CA VAL A 107 10.81 -36.67 24.92
C VAL A 107 10.29 -38.04 25.36
N ILE A 108 9.56 -38.74 24.47
CA ILE A 108 9.05 -40.09 24.74
C ILE A 108 10.21 -41.08 24.91
N GLY A 109 11.26 -40.97 24.11
CA GLY A 109 12.45 -41.81 24.20
C GLY A 109 13.19 -41.63 25.53
N LEU A 110 13.32 -40.40 26.02
CA LEU A 110 13.87 -40.12 27.35
C LEU A 110 13.03 -40.74 28.47
N PHE A 111 11.70 -40.72 28.34
CA PHE A 111 10.81 -41.38 29.30
C PHE A 111 11.02 -42.90 29.32
N PHE A 112 11.10 -43.55 28.15
CA PHE A 112 11.39 -44.99 28.07
C PHE A 112 12.80 -45.35 28.56
N LEU A 113 13.78 -44.48 28.34
CA LEU A 113 15.13 -44.65 28.87
C LEU A 113 15.14 -44.71 30.40
N LEU A 114 14.31 -43.89 31.07
CA LEU A 114 14.15 -43.91 32.52
C LEU A 114 13.48 -45.21 33.01
N LEU A 115 12.44 -45.69 32.31
CA LEU A 115 11.84 -47.00 32.60
C LEU A 115 12.83 -48.15 32.38
N GLY A 116 13.80 -47.96 31.48
CA GLY A 116 14.89 -48.87 31.17
C GLY A 116 15.82 -49.21 32.32
N ILE A 117 15.78 -48.44 33.42
CA ILE A 117 16.52 -48.75 34.66
C ILE A 117 16.03 -50.08 35.28
N GLY A 118 14.75 -50.44 35.09
CA GLY A 118 14.16 -51.68 35.58
C GLY A 118 14.16 -52.84 34.57
N ASP A 119 14.23 -52.54 33.26
CA ASP A 119 14.17 -53.52 32.18
C ASP A 119 14.88 -53.00 30.92
N ALA A 120 15.93 -53.70 30.51
CA ALA A 120 16.78 -53.31 29.39
C ALA A 120 16.04 -53.17 28.05
N VAL A 121 14.91 -53.87 27.87
CA VAL A 121 14.10 -53.77 26.65
C VAL A 121 13.56 -52.34 26.47
N TRP A 122 13.04 -51.74 27.54
CA TRP A 122 12.56 -50.35 27.51
C TRP A 122 13.69 -49.34 27.31
N GLY A 123 14.89 -49.63 27.85
CA GLY A 123 16.08 -48.83 27.59
C GLY A 123 16.46 -48.80 26.11
N ILE A 124 16.44 -49.95 25.43
CA ILE A 124 16.73 -50.04 23.99
C ILE A 124 15.68 -49.28 23.17
N VAL A 125 14.39 -49.43 23.50
CA VAL A 125 13.32 -48.67 22.83
C VAL A 125 13.52 -47.16 23.00
N GLY A 126 13.89 -46.71 24.20
CA GLY A 126 14.20 -45.31 24.48
C GLY A 126 15.34 -44.77 23.61
N ILE A 127 16.45 -45.50 23.51
CA ILE A 127 17.59 -45.11 22.65
C ILE A 127 17.17 -45.02 21.18
N LEU A 128 16.45 -46.02 20.67
CA LEU A 128 15.98 -46.02 19.27
C LEU A 128 15.10 -44.81 18.97
N LEU A 129 14.18 -44.47 19.88
CA LEU A 129 13.32 -43.29 19.74
C LEU A 129 14.10 -41.97 19.78
N ILE A 130 15.12 -41.86 20.64
CA ILE A 130 15.97 -40.66 20.69
C ILE A 130 16.77 -40.52 19.38
N VAL A 131 17.33 -41.60 18.86
CA VAL A 131 18.11 -41.57 17.61
C VAL A 131 17.21 -41.23 16.41
N ALA A 132 16.08 -41.92 16.27
CA ALA A 132 15.12 -41.66 15.20
C ALA A 132 14.50 -40.25 15.30
N GLY A 133 14.18 -39.84 16.53
CA GLY A 133 13.65 -38.50 16.81
C GLY A 133 14.66 -37.39 16.52
N GLY A 134 15.93 -37.62 16.86
CA GLY A 134 17.03 -36.74 16.47
C GLY A 134 17.11 -36.60 14.95
N TYR A 135 17.19 -37.71 14.23
CA TYR A 135 17.23 -37.69 12.76
C TYR A 135 16.08 -36.85 12.16
N GLY A 136 14.84 -37.10 12.58
CA GLY A 136 13.68 -36.32 12.12
C GLY A 136 13.70 -34.85 12.57
N TYR A 137 14.25 -34.54 13.75
CA TYR A 137 14.30 -33.17 14.27
C TYR A 137 15.23 -32.25 13.46
N TRP A 138 16.37 -32.78 12.99
CA TRP A 138 17.37 -32.01 12.24
C TRP A 138 17.13 -32.02 10.73
N GLN A 139 16.23 -32.84 10.21
CA GLN A 139 15.93 -32.88 8.79
C GLN A 139 15.20 -31.60 8.34
N THR A 140 15.75 -30.95 7.32
CA THR A 140 15.14 -29.78 6.67
C THR A 140 14.68 -30.12 5.25
N GLU A 141 13.64 -29.43 4.80
CA GLU A 141 13.13 -29.43 3.43
C GLU A 141 12.91 -27.98 2.98
N SER A 142 12.89 -27.72 1.67
CA SER A 142 12.40 -26.44 1.12
C SER A 142 10.91 -26.56 0.86
N GLY A 143 10.15 -25.55 1.24
CA GLY A 143 8.74 -25.40 0.90
C GLY A 143 8.49 -24.07 0.21
N GLU A 144 7.59 -24.07 -0.75
CA GLU A 144 7.18 -22.87 -1.49
C GLU A 144 6.00 -22.18 -0.77
N PHE A 145 5.93 -20.86 -0.88
CA PHE A 145 4.82 -20.04 -0.39
C PHE A 145 4.53 -18.92 -1.39
N ALA A 146 3.25 -18.64 -1.62
CA ALA A 146 2.85 -17.60 -2.56
C ALA A 146 3.19 -16.20 -2.03
N ILE A 147 3.62 -15.35 -2.95
CA ILE A 147 3.93 -13.94 -2.76
C ILE A 147 2.99 -13.15 -3.69
N SER A 148 2.32 -12.15 -3.13
CA SER A 148 1.42 -11.26 -3.85
C SER A 148 1.89 -9.81 -3.84
N ARG A 149 1.41 -9.07 -4.83
CA ARG A 149 1.68 -7.65 -5.05
C ARG A 149 0.39 -6.85 -4.96
N GLN A 150 0.48 -5.65 -4.42
CA GLN A 150 -0.55 -4.62 -4.48
C GLN A 150 0.06 -3.31 -4.98
N ASP A 151 -0.55 -2.71 -6.00
CA ASP A 151 -0.15 -1.40 -6.50
C ASP A 151 -0.93 -0.33 -5.75
N VAL A 152 -0.23 0.72 -5.32
CA VAL A 152 -0.80 1.81 -4.52
C VAL A 152 -0.39 3.16 -5.09
N ILE A 153 -1.39 3.96 -5.46
CA ILE A 153 -1.20 5.33 -5.93
C ILE A 153 -1.61 6.30 -4.83
N ARG A 154 -0.71 7.21 -4.47
CA ARG A 154 -0.92 8.30 -3.52
C ARG A 154 -0.78 9.63 -4.22
N VAL A 155 -1.79 10.48 -4.07
CA VAL A 155 -1.81 11.81 -4.68
C VAL A 155 -1.93 12.88 -3.62
N LEU A 156 -1.01 13.85 -3.62
CA LEU A 156 -1.05 15.04 -2.76
C LEU A 156 -1.23 16.28 -3.62
N MET A 157 -2.33 16.99 -3.42
CA MET A 157 -2.61 18.28 -4.01
C MET A 157 -2.38 19.38 -2.98
N THR A 158 -1.61 20.40 -3.34
CA THR A 158 -1.38 21.58 -2.49
C THR A 158 -1.42 22.83 -3.34
N GLY A 159 -2.04 23.91 -2.86
CA GLY A 159 -2.13 25.11 -3.67
C GLY A 159 -2.70 26.32 -2.96
N GLU A 160 -2.69 27.42 -3.70
CA GLU A 160 -3.33 28.68 -3.31
C GLU A 160 -4.65 28.81 -4.03
N VAL A 161 -5.67 29.19 -3.28
CA VAL A 161 -7.03 29.38 -3.74
C VAL A 161 -7.26 30.87 -3.89
N SER A 162 -7.99 31.30 -4.91
CA SER A 162 -8.55 32.63 -5.04
C SER A 162 -10.06 32.54 -5.24
N GLU A 163 -10.80 33.37 -4.50
CA GLU A 163 -12.25 33.49 -4.63
C GLU A 163 -12.59 34.68 -5.51
N ARG A 164 -13.46 34.45 -6.50
CA ARG A 164 -14.00 35.52 -7.34
C ARG A 164 -15.51 35.47 -7.29
N THR A 165 -16.10 36.51 -6.69
CA THR A 165 -17.54 36.73 -6.73
C THR A 165 -17.93 37.30 -8.09
N VAL A 166 -18.81 36.60 -8.79
CA VAL A 166 -19.46 37.06 -10.01
C VAL A 166 -20.86 37.51 -9.62
N ASP A 167 -21.06 38.83 -9.58
CA ASP A 167 -22.38 39.41 -9.38
C ASP A 167 -23.11 39.51 -10.73
N THR A 168 -24.24 38.81 -10.84
CA THR A 168 -25.17 38.96 -11.97
C THR A 168 -26.48 39.56 -11.42
N GLU A 169 -27.27 40.26 -12.25
CA GLU A 169 -28.51 40.95 -11.84
C GLU A 169 -29.55 40.07 -11.11
N GLN A 170 -29.41 38.74 -11.14
CA GLN A 170 -30.34 37.78 -10.52
C GLN A 170 -29.69 36.84 -9.50
N GLU A 171 -28.36 36.74 -9.41
CA GLU A 171 -27.67 35.85 -8.46
C GLU A 171 -26.20 36.24 -8.29
N SER A 172 -25.71 36.24 -7.05
CA SER A 172 -24.28 36.38 -6.72
C SER A 172 -23.70 34.98 -6.54
N ARG A 173 -22.70 34.63 -7.35
CA ARG A 173 -22.03 33.33 -7.28
C ARG A 173 -20.54 33.55 -7.04
N THR A 174 -20.05 33.06 -5.91
CA THR A 174 -18.61 32.99 -5.62
C THR A 174 -18.05 31.71 -6.21
N ASP A 175 -17.26 31.84 -7.28
CA ASP A 175 -16.50 30.72 -7.82
C ASP A 175 -15.09 30.72 -7.22
N ILE A 176 -14.62 29.51 -6.90
CA ILE A 176 -13.33 29.24 -6.28
C ILE A 176 -12.39 28.69 -7.35
N PHE A 177 -11.21 29.30 -7.49
CA PHE A 177 -10.16 28.88 -8.42
C PHE A 177 -8.87 28.66 -7.65
N ALA A 178 -8.01 27.76 -8.10
CA ALA A 178 -6.75 27.48 -7.43
C ALA A 178 -5.59 27.27 -8.41
N ASN A 179 -4.41 27.67 -7.97
CA ASN A 179 -3.14 27.26 -8.54
C ASN A 179 -2.57 26.17 -7.63
N MET A 180 -2.41 24.97 -8.16
CA MET A 180 -2.15 23.76 -7.40
C MET A 180 -0.94 23.04 -7.95
N SER A 181 -0.06 22.61 -7.06
CA SER A 181 1.00 21.67 -7.34
C SER A 181 0.57 20.31 -6.81
N VAL A 182 0.57 19.30 -7.68
CA VAL A 182 0.10 17.95 -7.40
C VAL A 182 1.25 16.98 -7.56
N VAL A 183 1.41 16.08 -6.59
CA VAL A 183 2.39 15.00 -6.63
C VAL A 183 1.65 13.68 -6.68
N TYR A 184 1.91 12.91 -7.73
CA TYR A 184 1.45 11.55 -7.93
C TYR A 184 2.60 10.61 -7.56
N ALA A 185 2.35 9.63 -6.72
CA ALA A 185 3.35 8.67 -6.28
C ALA A 185 2.78 7.26 -6.35
N GLY A 186 3.51 6.36 -6.99
CA GLY A 186 3.16 4.95 -7.13
C GLY A 186 4.16 4.07 -6.40
N ASP A 187 3.66 3.16 -5.59
CA ASP A 187 4.42 2.08 -4.97
C ASP A 187 3.81 0.73 -5.38
N ALA A 188 4.67 -0.27 -5.61
CA ALA A 188 4.28 -1.67 -5.70
C ALA A 188 4.70 -2.35 -4.40
N PHE A 189 3.74 -2.79 -3.58
CA PHE A 189 4.02 -3.49 -2.34
C PHE A 189 3.97 -4.99 -2.56
N VAL A 190 4.96 -5.69 -2.02
CA VAL A 190 5.02 -7.15 -2.05
C VAL A 190 4.79 -7.70 -0.63
N ALA A 191 4.00 -8.75 -0.52
CA ALA A 191 3.67 -9.43 0.73
C ALA A 191 3.54 -10.94 0.53
N VAL A 192 3.62 -11.69 1.62
CA VAL A 192 3.24 -13.11 1.67
C VAL A 192 1.72 -13.19 1.51
N GLU A 193 1.27 -14.01 0.57
CA GLU A 193 -0.14 -14.28 0.33
C GLU A 193 -0.71 -15.17 1.45
N THR A 194 -1.83 -14.74 2.03
CA THR A 194 -2.44 -15.45 3.18
C THR A 194 -3.80 -16.07 2.88
N THR A 195 -4.36 -15.83 1.69
CA THR A 195 -5.67 -16.38 1.28
C THR A 195 -5.61 -17.89 1.05
N GLU A 196 -4.52 -18.39 0.47
CA GLU A 196 -4.31 -19.82 0.13
C GLU A 196 -3.34 -20.52 1.10
N ILE A 197 -3.14 -19.94 2.30
CA ILE A 197 -2.17 -20.48 3.26
C ILE A 197 -2.57 -21.87 3.77
N ASP A 198 -3.85 -22.25 3.67
CA ASP A 198 -4.36 -23.55 4.08
C ASP A 198 -3.81 -24.72 3.27
N GLU A 199 -3.39 -24.47 2.03
CA GLU A 199 -2.74 -25.45 1.15
C GLU A 199 -1.34 -25.84 1.64
N LEU A 200 -0.67 -24.95 2.37
CA LEU A 200 0.66 -25.20 2.92
C LEU A 200 0.61 -26.24 4.04
N LYS A 201 1.63 -27.11 4.13
CA LYS A 201 1.80 -28.00 5.29
C LYS A 201 1.85 -27.17 6.57
N TRP A 202 1.17 -27.62 7.63
CA TRP A 202 1.09 -26.86 8.89
C TRP A 202 2.45 -26.53 9.52
N THR A 203 3.47 -27.39 9.33
CA THR A 203 4.84 -27.11 9.78
C THR A 203 5.53 -26.03 8.95
N LEU A 204 5.21 -25.93 7.67
CA LEU A 204 5.68 -24.85 6.79
C LEU A 204 4.99 -23.53 7.17
N ARG A 205 3.67 -23.52 7.39
CA ARG A 205 2.95 -22.32 7.86
C ARG A 205 3.54 -21.75 9.13
N ARG A 206 3.81 -22.60 10.11
CA ARG A 206 4.39 -22.19 11.40
C ARG A 206 5.80 -21.61 11.25
N GLU A 207 6.60 -22.16 10.34
CA GLU A 207 7.92 -21.60 10.02
C GLU A 207 7.79 -20.27 9.27
N LEU A 208 6.82 -20.16 8.35
CA LEU A 208 6.52 -18.92 7.62
C LEU A 208 6.13 -17.78 8.57
N VAL A 209 5.26 -18.04 9.55
CA VAL A 209 4.95 -17.08 10.64
C VAL A 209 6.22 -16.61 11.34
N SER A 210 7.11 -17.55 11.68
CA SER A 210 8.37 -17.23 12.36
C SER A 210 9.31 -16.43 11.46
N GLN A 211 9.35 -16.74 10.16
CA GLN A 211 10.15 -16.06 9.17
C GLN A 211 9.67 -14.63 8.91
N VAL A 212 8.36 -14.41 8.79
CA VAL A 212 7.76 -13.07 8.66
C VAL A 212 8.10 -12.19 9.86
N LYS A 213 8.07 -12.74 11.08
CA LYS A 213 8.55 -12.03 12.29
C LYS A 213 10.05 -11.73 12.25
N ARG A 214 10.88 -12.65 11.72
CA ARG A 214 12.32 -12.40 11.54
C ARG A 214 12.55 -11.25 10.56
N TRP A 215 11.85 -11.23 9.43
CA TRP A 215 11.92 -10.14 8.46
C TRP A 215 11.50 -8.81 9.10
N HIS A 216 10.38 -8.78 9.82
CA HIS A 216 9.95 -7.61 10.57
C HIS A 216 11.06 -7.07 11.50
N ASN A 217 11.64 -7.94 12.33
CA ASN A 217 12.68 -7.56 13.28
C ASN A 217 13.98 -7.07 12.63
N GLN A 218 14.24 -7.45 11.37
CA GLN A 218 15.39 -6.98 10.60
C GLN A 218 15.16 -5.61 9.94
N ILE A 219 13.93 -5.11 9.95
CA ILE A 219 13.53 -3.84 9.32
C ILE A 219 13.32 -2.77 10.39
N VAL A 220 12.68 -3.12 11.52
CA VAL A 220 12.40 -2.14 12.57
C VAL A 220 13.66 -1.71 13.30
N ASP A 221 13.78 -0.41 13.57
CA ASP A 221 14.96 0.17 14.21
C ASP A 221 14.91 0.09 15.75
N SER A 222 13.71 -0.09 16.33
CA SER A 222 13.48 -0.06 17.77
C SER A 222 13.35 -1.46 18.37
N GLU A 223 14.08 -1.74 19.45
CA GLU A 223 13.92 -2.97 20.24
C GLU A 223 12.49 -3.13 20.80
N GLN A 224 11.78 -2.03 21.03
CA GLN A 224 10.40 -2.06 21.54
C GLN A 224 9.38 -2.54 20.49
N GLU A 225 9.72 -2.42 19.20
CA GLU A 225 8.91 -2.88 18.09
C GLU A 225 9.21 -4.34 17.73
N GLN A 226 10.34 -4.90 18.21
CA GLN A 226 10.73 -6.26 17.89
C GLN A 226 9.74 -7.29 18.45
N LEU A 227 9.43 -8.25 17.62
CA LEU A 227 8.52 -9.35 17.91
C LEU A 227 9.30 -10.55 18.43
N THR A 228 8.69 -11.30 19.35
CA THR A 228 9.27 -12.56 19.80
C THR A 228 9.21 -13.60 18.66
N VAL A 229 10.38 -13.94 18.11
CA VAL A 229 10.53 -15.06 17.18
C VAL A 229 10.69 -16.32 18.01
N GLU A 230 9.62 -17.10 18.14
CA GLU A 230 9.73 -18.40 18.78
C GLU A 230 10.53 -19.36 17.89
N GLY A 231 11.30 -20.26 18.50
CA GLY A 231 12.10 -21.24 17.77
C GLY A 231 12.70 -22.31 18.68
N GLY A 232 13.39 -23.28 18.07
CA GLY A 232 14.09 -24.34 18.79
C GLY A 232 13.21 -25.48 19.29
N PHE A 233 13.75 -26.29 20.20
CA PHE A 233 13.15 -27.57 20.60
C PHE A 233 11.78 -27.43 21.27
N THR A 234 11.63 -26.48 22.20
CA THR A 234 10.37 -26.25 22.93
C THR A 234 9.27 -25.72 22.02
N TRP A 235 9.61 -24.88 21.05
CA TRP A 235 8.69 -24.40 20.02
C TRP A 235 8.14 -25.55 19.17
N HIS A 236 9.01 -26.47 18.73
CA HIS A 236 8.57 -27.68 18.00
C HIS A 236 7.69 -28.60 18.85
N LEU A 237 7.90 -28.69 20.17
CA LEU A 237 6.99 -29.43 21.05
C LEU A 237 5.62 -28.74 21.17
N LYS A 238 5.59 -27.42 21.32
CA LYS A 238 4.34 -26.63 21.38
C LYS A 238 3.53 -26.69 20.08
N ALA A 239 4.19 -26.99 18.96
CA ALA A 239 3.58 -27.08 17.64
C ALA A 239 2.40 -28.09 17.60
N TRP A 240 2.37 -29.10 18.47
CA TRP A 240 1.25 -30.05 18.57
C TRP A 240 -0.02 -29.45 19.17
N ALA A 241 0.11 -28.44 20.03
CA ALA A 241 -1.01 -27.77 20.68
C ALA A 241 -1.48 -26.50 19.94
N ASN A 242 -0.67 -25.98 19.01
CA ASN A 242 -0.95 -24.77 18.27
C ASN A 242 -0.78 -24.99 16.76
N ARG A 243 -1.87 -25.42 16.11
CA ARG A 243 -1.98 -25.76 14.68
C ARG A 243 -3.11 -25.01 13.99
N ASP A 244 -3.60 -23.95 14.63
CA ASP A 244 -4.79 -23.24 14.19
C ASP A 244 -4.46 -22.37 12.96
N LEU A 245 -5.13 -22.67 11.85
CA LEU A 245 -4.91 -22.00 10.57
C LEU A 245 -5.20 -20.51 10.66
N GLU A 246 -6.30 -20.14 11.32
CA GLU A 246 -6.74 -18.75 11.42
C GLU A 246 -5.78 -17.94 12.30
N SER A 247 -5.28 -18.54 13.37
CA SER A 247 -4.21 -17.94 14.18
C SER A 247 -2.94 -17.71 13.38
N ASP A 248 -2.49 -18.66 12.56
CA ASP A 248 -1.29 -18.52 11.72
C ASP A 248 -1.48 -17.39 10.68
N ARG A 249 -2.64 -17.38 10.01
CA ARG A 249 -3.03 -16.35 9.03
C ARG A 249 -3.03 -14.96 9.66
N HIS A 250 -3.80 -14.79 10.74
CA HIS A 250 -3.91 -13.51 11.44
C HIS A 250 -2.54 -13.02 11.94
N GLU A 251 -1.66 -13.93 12.38
CA GLU A 251 -0.33 -13.55 12.83
C GLU A 251 0.53 -13.03 11.68
N ILE A 252 0.51 -13.66 10.50
CA ILE A 252 1.20 -13.14 9.31
C ILE A 252 0.62 -11.78 8.93
N ASP A 253 -0.69 -11.67 8.74
CA ASP A 253 -1.36 -10.43 8.34
C ASP A 253 -1.07 -9.29 9.32
N SER A 254 -1.11 -9.56 10.63
CA SER A 254 -0.85 -8.56 11.66
C SER A 254 0.60 -8.05 11.62
N VAL A 255 1.57 -8.92 11.34
CA VAL A 255 2.99 -8.53 11.25
C VAL A 255 3.25 -7.76 9.97
N GLN A 256 2.72 -8.23 8.83
CA GLN A 256 2.87 -7.55 7.54
C GLN A 256 2.21 -6.17 7.56
N SER A 257 1.01 -6.07 8.12
CA SER A 257 0.27 -4.80 8.23
C SER A 257 1.07 -3.71 8.97
N LYS A 258 1.84 -4.07 10.01
CA LYS A 258 2.71 -3.10 10.72
C LYS A 258 3.82 -2.55 9.82
N LEU A 259 4.35 -3.35 8.90
CA LEU A 259 5.36 -2.92 7.94
C LEU A 259 4.71 -2.09 6.82
N LEU A 260 3.60 -2.57 6.26
CA LEU A 260 2.87 -1.94 5.15
C LEU A 260 2.17 -0.63 5.53
N THR A 261 1.85 -0.42 6.81
CA THR A 261 1.28 0.84 7.32
C THR A 261 2.31 1.70 8.07
N GLY A 262 3.53 1.18 8.25
CA GLY A 262 4.62 1.85 8.94
C GLY A 262 5.29 2.95 8.10
N PRO A 263 6.46 3.45 8.55
CA PRO A 263 7.32 4.35 7.78
C PRO A 263 7.60 3.87 6.34
N PHE A 264 7.87 4.81 5.44
CA PHE A 264 8.14 4.51 4.02
C PHE A 264 9.31 3.51 3.87
N GLU A 265 10.37 3.73 4.63
CA GLU A 265 11.58 2.93 4.62
C GLU A 265 11.30 1.46 5.02
N TYR A 266 10.32 1.23 5.89
CA TYR A 266 9.96 -0.13 6.30
C TYR A 266 9.31 -0.90 5.15
N ARG A 267 8.43 -0.23 4.39
CA ARG A 267 7.75 -0.83 3.23
C ARG A 267 8.72 -1.18 2.13
N LEU A 268 9.63 -0.26 1.80
CA LEU A 268 10.66 -0.47 0.79
C LEU A 268 11.57 -1.64 1.15
N ASN A 269 12.06 -1.67 2.39
CA ASN A 269 12.93 -2.74 2.89
C ASN A 269 12.21 -4.09 2.98
N TYR A 270 10.89 -4.10 3.25
CA TYR A 270 10.11 -5.34 3.27
C TYR A 270 9.90 -5.89 1.86
N THR A 271 9.52 -5.01 0.93
CA THR A 271 9.32 -5.33 -0.49
C THR A 271 10.60 -5.91 -1.10
N ASP A 272 11.74 -5.20 -0.98
CA ASP A 272 13.05 -5.65 -1.47
C ASP A 272 13.48 -7.03 -0.90
N ARG A 273 13.11 -7.33 0.36
CA ARG A 273 13.41 -8.64 0.95
C ARG A 273 12.59 -9.77 0.34
N LEU A 274 11.31 -9.53 0.08
CA LEU A 274 10.42 -10.52 -0.53
C LEU A 274 10.70 -10.70 -2.02
N GLU A 275 11.03 -9.63 -2.74
CA GLU A 275 11.47 -9.70 -4.13
C GLU A 275 12.69 -10.60 -4.29
N LYS A 276 13.64 -10.52 -3.36
CA LYS A 276 14.82 -11.40 -3.33
C LYS A 276 14.50 -12.87 -3.03
N GLN A 277 13.28 -13.20 -2.59
CA GLN A 277 12.82 -14.59 -2.48
C GLN A 277 12.27 -15.14 -3.79
N LEU A 278 11.88 -14.27 -4.72
CA LEU A 278 11.34 -14.65 -6.02
C LEU A 278 12.45 -15.08 -6.98
N SER A 279 12.07 -15.87 -7.99
CA SER A 279 12.96 -16.22 -9.09
C SER A 279 13.32 -15.01 -9.96
N ASP A 280 14.45 -15.07 -10.67
CA ASP A 280 14.90 -13.99 -11.56
C ASP A 280 13.85 -13.59 -12.61
N GLU A 281 13.05 -14.55 -13.09
CA GLU A 281 11.96 -14.30 -14.04
C GLU A 281 10.83 -13.48 -13.41
N MET A 282 10.42 -13.83 -12.19
CA MET A 282 9.37 -13.11 -11.46
C MET A 282 9.84 -11.72 -11.02
N GLN A 283 11.12 -11.57 -10.67
CA GLN A 283 11.72 -10.24 -10.40
C GLN A 283 11.67 -9.34 -11.64
N GLN A 284 11.91 -9.88 -12.84
CA GLN A 284 11.77 -9.12 -14.08
C GLN A 284 10.32 -8.74 -14.38
N GLN A 285 9.36 -9.61 -14.08
CA GLN A 285 7.93 -9.28 -14.20
C GLN A 285 7.54 -8.15 -13.25
N LEU A 286 7.99 -8.18 -11.99
CA LEU A 286 7.77 -7.07 -11.05
C LEU A 286 8.36 -5.76 -11.55
N ALA A 287 9.60 -5.79 -12.06
CA ALA A 287 10.22 -4.60 -12.64
C ALA A 287 9.40 -4.04 -13.83
N GLY A 288 8.85 -4.91 -14.68
CA GLY A 288 7.93 -4.51 -15.75
C GLY A 288 6.66 -3.84 -15.22
N HIS A 289 6.07 -4.37 -14.15
CA HIS A 289 4.90 -3.75 -13.51
C HIS A 289 5.21 -2.40 -12.85
N GLU A 290 6.41 -2.22 -12.28
CA GLU A 290 6.83 -0.92 -11.79
C GLU A 290 6.98 0.11 -12.93
N GLU A 291 7.40 -0.32 -14.12
CA GLU A 291 7.42 0.53 -15.31
C GLU A 291 6.01 0.88 -15.79
N GLU A 292 5.09 -0.09 -15.81
CA GLU A 292 3.66 0.16 -16.12
C GLU A 292 3.05 1.17 -15.15
N LEU A 293 3.34 1.05 -13.84
CA LEU A 293 2.88 2.00 -12.84
C LEU A 293 3.40 3.42 -13.13
N MET A 294 4.64 3.57 -13.61
CA MET A 294 5.15 4.88 -14.02
C MET A 294 4.35 5.47 -15.19
N VAL A 295 4.05 4.66 -16.20
CA VAL A 295 3.25 5.07 -17.36
C VAL A 295 1.85 5.50 -16.92
N GLU A 296 1.20 4.73 -16.04
CA GLU A 296 -0.12 5.08 -15.48
C GLU A 296 -0.11 6.44 -14.76
N LEU A 297 0.96 6.75 -14.01
CA LEU A 297 1.10 8.06 -13.34
C LEU A 297 1.32 9.21 -14.34
N GLU A 298 2.09 8.97 -15.41
CA GLU A 298 2.35 9.94 -16.46
C GLU A 298 1.07 10.23 -17.28
N GLU A 299 0.34 9.19 -17.68
CA GLU A 299 -0.95 9.31 -18.38
C GLU A 299 -1.98 10.03 -17.51
N LEU A 300 -2.07 9.70 -16.21
CA LEU A 300 -2.95 10.38 -15.28
C LEU A 300 -2.64 11.89 -15.16
N ALA A 301 -1.35 12.26 -15.16
CA ALA A 301 -0.93 13.66 -15.12
C ALA A 301 -1.27 14.38 -16.44
N GLU A 302 -1.03 13.74 -17.59
CA GLU A 302 -1.36 14.29 -18.91
C GLU A 302 -2.86 14.50 -19.10
N ASP A 303 -3.69 13.51 -18.72
CA ASP A 303 -5.14 13.61 -18.81
C ASP A 303 -5.71 14.77 -17.98
N LEU A 304 -5.12 15.00 -16.80
CA LEU A 304 -5.50 16.10 -15.93
C LEU A 304 -5.04 17.45 -16.45
N ASP A 305 -3.90 17.51 -17.13
CA ASP A 305 -3.42 18.72 -17.82
C ASP A 305 -4.36 19.09 -18.96
N ILE A 306 -4.70 18.14 -19.84
CA ILE A 306 -5.68 18.33 -20.93
C ILE A 306 -7.04 18.79 -20.37
N PHE A 307 -7.49 18.21 -19.26
CA PHE A 307 -8.73 18.62 -18.60
C PHE A 307 -8.66 20.07 -18.10
N VAL A 308 -7.55 20.47 -17.48
CA VAL A 308 -7.33 21.83 -16.96
C VAL A 308 -7.24 22.83 -18.10
N GLU A 309 -6.50 22.53 -19.18
CA GLU A 309 -6.42 23.39 -20.36
C GLU A 309 -7.79 23.61 -20.99
N ARG A 310 -8.60 22.56 -21.16
CA ARG A 310 -9.95 22.67 -21.72
C ARG A 310 -10.86 23.54 -20.86
N GLU A 311 -10.84 23.34 -19.54
CA GLU A 311 -11.61 24.16 -18.60
C GLU A 311 -11.14 25.63 -18.60
N GLY A 312 -9.83 25.84 -18.65
CA GLY A 312 -9.20 27.15 -18.76
C GLY A 312 -9.57 27.89 -20.06
N LEU A 313 -9.61 27.19 -21.19
CA LEU A 313 -10.01 27.70 -22.50
C LEU A 313 -11.51 28.03 -22.60
N GLU A 314 -12.38 27.20 -22.02
CA GLU A 314 -13.82 27.52 -21.92
C GLU A 314 -14.05 28.78 -21.08
N HIS A 315 -13.21 29.00 -20.06
CA HIS A 315 -13.31 30.19 -19.20
C HIS A 315 -12.75 31.44 -19.86
N THR A 316 -11.59 31.40 -20.50
CA THR A 316 -11.04 32.55 -21.24
C THR A 316 -11.98 33.00 -22.35
N ASN A 317 -12.54 32.07 -23.13
CA ASN A 317 -13.52 32.40 -24.16
C ASN A 317 -14.82 33.03 -23.61
N ARG A 318 -15.30 32.59 -22.44
CA ARG A 318 -16.47 33.21 -21.77
C ARG A 318 -16.17 34.60 -21.22
N VAL A 319 -14.96 34.84 -20.74
CA VAL A 319 -14.51 36.17 -20.26
C VAL A 319 -14.38 37.15 -21.43
N GLU A 320 -13.78 36.72 -22.55
CA GLU A 320 -13.61 37.55 -23.75
C GLU A 320 -14.95 37.84 -24.46
N GLN A 321 -15.87 36.88 -24.51
CA GLN A 321 -17.21 37.11 -25.05
C GLN A 321 -18.00 38.14 -24.22
N ARG A 322 -17.83 38.18 -22.90
CA ARG A 322 -18.51 39.16 -22.02
C ARG A 322 -17.89 40.56 -22.12
N GLN A 323 -16.56 40.67 -22.26
CA GLN A 323 -15.90 41.97 -22.46
C GLN A 323 -16.28 42.62 -23.80
N ASN A 324 -16.54 41.83 -24.84
CA ASN A 324 -16.99 42.35 -26.14
C ASN A 324 -18.47 42.79 -26.17
N THR A 325 -19.32 42.33 -25.24
CA THR A 325 -20.72 42.79 -25.12
C THR A 325 -20.90 44.07 -24.30
N ASP A 326 -19.91 44.45 -23.49
CA ASP A 326 -19.96 45.63 -22.61
C ASP A 326 -19.26 46.87 -23.18
N THR A 327 -18.89 46.89 -24.47
CA THR A 327 -18.37 48.11 -25.10
C THR A 327 -19.54 49.06 -25.42
N PRO A 328 -19.69 50.21 -24.76
CA PRO A 328 -20.74 51.16 -25.11
C PRO A 328 -20.41 51.74 -26.49
N GLN A 329 -21.33 51.63 -27.45
CA GLN A 329 -21.26 52.47 -28.64
C GLN A 329 -21.44 53.93 -28.19
N VAL A 330 -20.33 54.66 -28.10
CA VAL A 330 -20.34 56.10 -27.92
C VAL A 330 -20.84 56.72 -29.22
N GLU A 331 -22.15 56.97 -29.28
CA GLU A 331 -22.77 57.71 -30.38
C GLU A 331 -22.30 59.17 -30.30
N GLY A 332 -21.52 59.56 -31.31
CA GLY A 332 -20.87 60.86 -31.39
C GLY A 332 -21.86 62.01 -31.40
N ARG A 333 -21.70 62.88 -30.40
CA ARG A 333 -22.12 64.27 -30.32
C ARG A 333 -22.03 64.98 -31.69
N LYS A 334 -23.14 65.47 -32.22
CA LYS A 334 -23.17 66.54 -33.24
C LYS A 334 -23.73 67.80 -32.61
N ASP A 335 -22.81 68.68 -32.20
CA ASP A 335 -23.10 70.11 -32.05
C ASP A 335 -22.81 70.78 -33.40
N SER A 336 -23.82 71.43 -34.00
CA SER A 336 -23.60 72.61 -34.85
C SER A 336 -24.92 73.34 -35.12
N LEU A 337 -24.87 74.63 -34.77
CA LEU A 337 -25.72 75.79 -35.08
C LEU A 337 -26.62 75.71 -36.32
#